data_AF-A0A5N5ELX4-F1
#
_entry.id   AF-A0A5N5ELX4-F1
#
_cell.length_a   1.000
_cell.length_b   1.000
_cell.length_c   1.000
_cell.angle_alpha   90.00
_cell.angle_beta   90.00
_cell.angle_gamma   90.00
#
_symmetry.space_group_name_H-M   'P 1'
#
loop_
_entity.id
_entity.type
_entity.pdbx_description
1 polymer ?
#
loop_
_entity_poly.entity_id
_entity_poly.type
_entity_poly.pdbx_seq_one_letter_code
_entity_poly.pdbx_strand_id
1 'polypeptide(L)'
;MTATSATRMSHPDGSLLDPRALARTFAACLAVNVPLLALLLIPQLMRSRAGSEVLLTVGLLLLFALVVGAVVFAPELGAKAAPAGPHWLPGGARARVRALRRENRRTYLWRLGEFVALYIAAQGVGGLIAWLLPHVADNPAHAADPTASAWIIDYPNYAAQAGAMYVCICFALAWYATRLRADSGRAQRSC
;
A
#
# COMPACT_ATOMS: atom_id res chain seq x y z
N MET A 1 38.76 0.90 -43.79
CA MET A 1 38.75 -0.18 -42.79
C MET A 1 38.95 0.42 -41.41
N THR A 2 37.86 0.64 -40.66
CA THR A 2 37.84 0.76 -39.20
C THR A 2 36.38 0.70 -38.79
N ALA A 3 35.87 -0.52 -38.59
CA ALA A 3 34.54 -0.74 -38.07
C ALA A 3 34.58 -0.56 -36.55
N THR A 4 33.99 0.53 -36.06
CA THR A 4 33.74 0.76 -34.64
C THR A 4 32.78 -0.33 -34.16
N SER A 5 33.33 -1.39 -33.56
CA SER A 5 32.55 -2.36 -32.80
C SER A 5 31.95 -1.63 -31.61
N ALA A 6 30.69 -1.20 -31.77
CA ALA A 6 29.86 -0.82 -30.65
C ALA A 6 29.66 -2.08 -29.81
N THR A 7 30.42 -2.16 -28.71
CA THR A 7 30.21 -3.10 -27.63
C THR A 7 28.79 -2.91 -27.14
N ARG A 8 27.88 -3.69 -27.71
CA ARG A 8 26.52 -3.86 -27.22
C ARG A 8 26.68 -4.43 -25.82
N MET A 9 26.64 -3.55 -24.81
CA MET A 9 26.45 -3.96 -23.43
C MET A 9 25.11 -4.68 -23.39
N SER A 10 25.15 -5.98 -23.61
CA SER A 10 24.14 -6.92 -23.14
C SER A 10 24.05 -6.68 -21.65
N HIS A 11 23.05 -5.92 -21.21
CA HIS A 11 22.70 -5.81 -19.81
C HIS A 11 22.32 -7.23 -19.37
N PRO A 12 23.18 -7.91 -18.58
CA PRO A 12 22.86 -9.23 -18.12
C PRO A 12 21.79 -9.08 -17.03
N ASP A 13 20.89 -10.06 -16.98
CA ASP A 13 20.17 -10.47 -15.79
C ASP A 13 19.00 -9.58 -15.34
N GLY A 14 17.79 -10.00 -15.73
CA GLY A 14 16.81 -10.49 -14.76
C GLY A 14 16.32 -9.57 -13.63
N SER A 15 16.65 -8.28 -13.61
CA SER A 15 16.16 -7.37 -12.58
C SER A 15 14.67 -7.11 -12.81
N LEU A 16 13.85 -7.92 -12.14
CA LEU A 16 12.39 -7.94 -12.25
C LEU A 16 11.72 -6.65 -11.78
N LEU A 17 12.47 -5.71 -11.19
CA LEU A 17 11.98 -4.45 -10.62
C LEU A 17 13.04 -3.34 -10.70
N ASP A 18 12.69 -2.19 -11.28
CA ASP A 18 13.50 -0.98 -11.25
C ASP A 18 13.39 -0.31 -9.86
N PRO A 19 14.47 -0.28 -9.04
CA PRO A 19 14.42 0.29 -7.70
C PRO A 19 14.05 1.77 -7.69
N ARG A 20 14.42 2.52 -8.74
CA ARG A 20 14.07 3.94 -8.87
C ARG A 20 12.59 4.12 -9.14
N ALA A 21 12.00 3.24 -9.96
CA ALA A 21 10.57 3.24 -10.21
C ALA A 21 9.78 2.89 -8.94
N LEU A 22 10.26 1.92 -8.16
CA LEU A 22 9.67 1.56 -6.86
C LEU A 22 9.73 2.74 -5.88
N ALA A 23 10.90 3.36 -5.71
CA ALA A 23 11.07 4.49 -4.80
C ALA A 23 10.18 5.69 -5.17
N ARG A 24 10.11 6.05 -6.47
CA ARG A 24 9.22 7.14 -6.95
C ARG A 24 7.75 6.81 -6.75
N THR A 25 7.35 5.57 -7.05
CA THR A 25 5.96 5.15 -6.86
C THR A 25 5.61 5.11 -5.37
N PHE A 26 6.53 4.67 -4.52
CA PHE A 26 6.37 4.68 -3.07
C PHE A 26 6.20 6.09 -2.51
N ALA A 27 7.05 7.04 -2.91
CA ALA A 27 6.91 8.44 -2.53
C ALA A 27 5.56 9.02 -3.00
N ALA A 28 5.13 8.70 -4.22
CA ALA A 28 3.83 9.11 -4.73
C ALA A 28 2.67 8.47 -3.94
N CYS A 29 2.78 7.20 -3.55
CA CYS A 29 1.83 6.53 -2.68
C CYS A 29 1.74 7.21 -1.31
N LEU A 30 2.86 7.59 -0.70
CA LEU A 30 2.89 8.32 0.57
C LEU A 30 2.22 9.69 0.49
N ALA A 31 2.26 10.36 -0.66
CA ALA A 31 1.61 11.66 -0.83
C ALA A 31 0.10 11.52 -1.11
N VAL A 32 -0.28 10.60 -2.00
CA VAL A 32 -1.67 10.46 -2.44
C VAL A 32 -2.55 9.75 -1.42
N ASN A 33 -1.98 8.83 -0.63
CA ASN A 33 -2.73 8.05 0.34
C ASN A 33 -2.78 8.68 1.74
N VAL A 34 -2.48 9.98 1.88
CA VAL A 34 -2.65 10.70 3.15
C VAL A 34 -4.05 10.51 3.78
N PRO A 35 -5.17 10.41 3.02
CA PRO A 35 -6.47 10.08 3.60
C PRO A 35 -6.51 8.74 4.35
N LEU A 36 -5.73 7.73 3.92
CA LEU A 36 -5.58 6.48 4.68
C LEU A 36 -4.91 6.74 6.02
N LEU A 37 -3.84 7.53 6.05
CA LEU A 37 -3.18 7.91 7.31
C LEU A 37 -4.12 8.70 8.23
N ALA A 38 -4.84 9.68 7.68
CA ALA A 38 -5.80 10.48 8.44
C ALA A 38 -6.87 9.59 9.10
N LEU A 39 -7.41 8.61 8.38
CA LEU A 39 -8.36 7.64 8.94
C LEU A 39 -7.72 6.78 10.03
N LEU A 40 -6.51 6.25 9.78
CA LEU A 40 -5.77 5.44 10.75
C LEU A 40 -5.44 6.22 12.03
N LEU A 41 -5.29 7.54 11.96
CA LEU A 41 -5.00 8.41 13.10
C LEU A 41 -6.23 8.71 13.96
N ILE A 42 -7.45 8.31 13.57
CA ILE A 42 -8.67 8.54 14.36
C ILE A 42 -8.97 7.29 15.20
N PRO A 43 -8.64 7.29 16.52
CA PRO A 43 -8.78 6.10 17.34
C PRO A 43 -10.24 5.64 17.45
N GLN A 44 -11.19 6.58 17.51
CA GLN A 44 -12.63 6.26 17.65
C GLN A 44 -13.18 5.43 16.48
N LEU A 45 -12.58 5.54 15.29
CA LEU A 45 -12.99 4.80 14.10
C LEU A 45 -12.24 3.47 13.96
N MET A 46 -11.05 3.35 14.55
CA MET A 46 -10.16 2.20 14.36
C MET A 46 -10.05 1.28 15.57
N ARG A 47 -10.58 1.69 16.73
CA ARG A 47 -10.52 0.93 17.99
C ARG A 47 -11.87 0.96 18.70
N SER A 48 -12.40 -0.23 19.00
CA SER A 48 -13.60 -0.36 19.84
C SER A 48 -13.41 0.26 21.23
N ARG A 49 -12.21 0.17 21.80
CA ARG A 49 -11.87 0.76 23.11
C ARG A 49 -11.88 2.28 23.14
N ALA A 50 -11.90 2.94 21.98
CA ALA A 50 -11.89 4.40 21.85
C ALA A 50 -13.27 4.98 21.49
N GLY A 51 -14.23 4.14 21.12
CA GLY A 51 -15.49 4.56 20.51
C GLY A 51 -16.56 3.48 20.65
N SER A 52 -17.49 3.43 19.69
CA SER A 52 -18.53 2.41 19.65
C SER A 52 -18.22 1.35 18.57
N GLU A 53 -18.84 0.18 18.70
CA GLU A 53 -18.74 -0.87 17.65
C GLU A 53 -19.27 -0.40 16.30
N VAL A 54 -20.27 0.50 16.32
CA VAL A 54 -20.81 1.14 15.11
C VAL A 54 -19.73 2.00 14.44
N LEU A 55 -19.03 2.85 15.20
CA LEU A 55 -17.93 3.67 14.67
C LEU A 55 -16.77 2.83 14.16
N LEU A 56 -16.44 1.74 14.85
CA LEU A 56 -15.44 0.78 14.37
C LEU A 56 -15.85 0.17 13.03
N THR A 57 -17.11 -0.24 12.88
CA THR A 57 -17.64 -0.79 11.63
C THR A 57 -17.56 0.23 10.50
N VAL A 58 -17.96 1.48 10.75
CA VAL A 58 -17.85 2.57 9.78
C VAL A 58 -16.39 2.81 9.39
N GLY A 59 -15.48 2.86 10.36
CA GLY A 59 -14.05 3.00 10.11
C GLY A 59 -13.48 1.87 9.25
N LEU A 60 -13.83 0.62 9.54
CA LEU A 60 -13.41 -0.54 8.75
C LEU A 60 -13.92 -0.48 7.31
N LEU A 61 -15.17 -0.08 7.09
CA LEU A 61 -15.75 0.08 5.75
C LEU A 61 -15.05 1.21 4.97
N LEU A 62 -14.78 2.34 5.63
CA LEU A 62 -14.02 3.44 5.04
C LEU A 62 -12.59 3.01 4.69
N LEU A 63 -11.92 2.30 5.58
CA LEU A 63 -10.57 1.77 5.36
C LEU A 63 -10.57 0.82 4.16
N PHE A 64 -11.54 -0.10 4.10
CA PHE A 64 -11.70 -1.02 2.98
C PHE A 64 -11.92 -0.27 1.66
N ALA A 65 -12.83 0.71 1.63
CA ALA A 65 -13.09 1.51 0.45
C ALA A 65 -11.86 2.28 -0.02
N LEU A 66 -11.11 2.89 0.90
CA LEU A 66 -9.87 3.61 0.59
C LEU A 66 -8.78 2.67 0.07
N VAL A 67 -8.60 1.49 0.67
CA VAL A 67 -7.61 0.50 0.21
C VAL A 67 -7.98 -0.04 -1.17
N VAL A 68 -9.25 -0.38 -1.40
CA VAL A 68 -9.72 -0.83 -2.73
C VAL A 68 -9.51 0.28 -3.76
N GLY A 69 -9.88 1.52 -3.43
CA GLY A 69 -9.61 2.68 -4.27
C GLY A 69 -8.13 2.81 -4.60
N ALA A 70 -7.26 2.76 -3.59
CA ALA A 70 -5.81 2.84 -3.75
C ALA A 70 -5.27 1.73 -4.67
N VAL A 71 -5.71 0.47 -4.52
CA VAL A 71 -5.32 -0.64 -5.41
C VAL A 71 -5.78 -0.41 -6.85
N VAL A 72 -6.97 0.13 -7.04
CA VAL A 72 -7.53 0.43 -8.38
C VAL A 72 -6.78 1.58 -9.06
N PHE A 73 -6.34 2.59 -8.31
CA PHE A 73 -5.62 3.76 -8.82
C PHE A 73 -4.09 3.60 -8.84
N ALA A 74 -3.54 2.63 -8.12
CA ALA A 74 -2.09 2.37 -8.04
C ALA A 74 -1.40 2.26 -9.42
N PRO A 75 -1.98 1.62 -10.46
CA PRO A 75 -1.35 1.58 -11.78
C PRO A 75 -1.19 2.96 -12.43
N GLU A 76 -2.19 3.84 -12.33
CA GLU A 76 -2.09 5.22 -12.87
C GLU A 76 -1.09 6.03 -12.07
N LEU A 77 -1.11 5.89 -10.75
CA LEU A 77 -0.16 6.58 -9.89
C LEU A 77 1.27 6.16 -10.21
N GLY A 78 1.51 4.86 -10.36
CA GLY A 78 2.80 4.32 -10.79
C GLY A 78 3.20 4.78 -12.19
N ALA A 79 2.27 4.87 -13.14
CA ALA A 79 2.58 5.37 -14.49
C ALA A 79 2.90 6.87 -14.51
N LYS A 80 2.27 7.67 -13.64
CA LYS A 80 2.62 9.10 -13.46
C LYS A 80 3.96 9.28 -12.76
N ALA A 81 4.20 8.55 -11.68
CA ALA A 81 5.42 8.67 -10.88
C ALA A 81 6.65 8.07 -11.57
N ALA A 82 6.43 7.01 -12.35
CA ALA A 82 7.46 6.29 -13.06
C ALA A 82 6.89 5.78 -14.41
N PRO A 83 6.87 6.62 -15.45
CA PRO A 83 6.47 6.19 -16.80
C PRO A 83 7.48 5.19 -17.39
N ALA A 84 7.02 4.32 -18.28
CA ALA A 84 7.86 3.29 -18.90
C ALA A 84 7.42 2.99 -20.34
N GLY A 85 7.92 3.77 -21.29
CA GLY A 85 7.62 3.61 -22.71
C GLY A 85 6.11 3.60 -23.02
N PRO A 86 5.70 3.21 -24.24
CA PRO A 86 4.29 3.22 -24.64
C PRO A 86 3.37 2.29 -23.84
N HIS A 87 3.90 1.24 -23.21
CA HIS A 87 3.10 0.26 -22.47
C HIS A 87 2.70 0.69 -21.05
N TRP A 88 3.32 1.75 -20.52
CA TRP A 88 3.08 2.22 -19.16
C TRP A 88 3.11 3.74 -19.10
N LEU A 89 2.12 4.34 -19.76
CA LEU A 89 1.86 5.78 -19.74
C LEU A 89 0.62 6.12 -18.91
N PRO A 90 0.58 7.33 -18.32
CA PRO A 90 -0.63 7.86 -17.69
C PRO A 90 -1.83 7.82 -18.66
N GLY A 91 -3.00 7.43 -18.16
CA GLY A 91 -4.23 7.29 -18.94
C GLY A 91 -4.40 5.95 -19.64
N GLY A 92 -3.32 5.22 -19.90
CA GLY A 92 -3.34 3.87 -20.50
C GLY A 92 -3.12 2.73 -19.50
N ALA A 93 -2.51 3.01 -18.33
CA ALA A 93 -2.08 1.98 -17.39
C ALA A 93 -3.24 1.13 -16.84
N ARG A 94 -4.38 1.73 -16.48
CA ARG A 94 -5.56 0.97 -16.03
C ARG A 94 -6.18 0.14 -17.15
N ALA A 95 -6.21 0.65 -18.38
CA ALA A 95 -6.68 -0.13 -19.52
C ALA A 95 -5.77 -1.35 -19.73
N ARG A 96 -4.45 -1.17 -19.62
CA ARG A 96 -3.48 -2.26 -19.73
C ARG A 96 -3.61 -3.29 -18.61
N VAL A 97 -3.84 -2.87 -17.37
CA VAL A 97 -4.11 -3.81 -16.26
C VAL A 97 -5.43 -4.55 -16.45
N ARG A 98 -6.47 -3.88 -16.97
CA ARG A 98 -7.74 -4.54 -17.34
C ARG A 98 -7.55 -5.57 -18.44
N ALA A 99 -6.73 -5.28 -19.45
CA ALA A 99 -6.36 -6.23 -20.49
C ALA A 99 -5.61 -7.42 -19.89
N LEU A 100 -4.59 -7.18 -19.05
CA LEU A 100 -3.85 -8.23 -18.34
C LEU A 100 -4.77 -9.12 -17.50
N ARG A 101 -5.77 -8.55 -16.82
CA ARG A 101 -6.76 -9.32 -16.05
C ARG A 101 -7.59 -10.25 -16.92
N ARG A 102 -7.87 -9.87 -18.17
CA ARG A 102 -8.65 -10.67 -19.14
C ARG A 102 -7.79 -11.73 -19.82
N GLU A 103 -6.60 -11.35 -20.27
CA GLU A 103 -5.67 -12.21 -21.02
C GLU A 103 -4.94 -13.21 -20.13
N ASN A 104 -4.54 -12.77 -18.92
CA ASN A 104 -3.78 -13.60 -17.98
C ASN A 104 -4.23 -13.36 -16.53
N ARG A 105 -5.46 -13.83 -16.25
CA ARG A 105 -6.08 -13.70 -14.92
C ARG A 105 -5.22 -14.30 -13.81
N ARG A 106 -4.52 -15.41 -14.06
CA ARG A 106 -3.66 -16.07 -13.06
C ARG A 106 -2.53 -15.15 -12.63
N THR A 107 -1.84 -14.51 -13.58
CA THR A 107 -0.78 -13.54 -13.26
C THR A 107 -1.34 -12.36 -12.46
N TYR A 108 -2.47 -11.79 -12.89
CA TYR A 108 -3.11 -10.70 -12.14
C TYR A 108 -3.47 -11.10 -10.70
N LEU A 109 -4.11 -12.26 -10.50
CA LEU A 109 -4.48 -12.75 -9.18
C LEU A 109 -3.27 -13.04 -8.31
N TRP A 110 -2.16 -13.52 -8.90
CA TRP A 110 -0.92 -13.70 -8.17
C TRP A 110 -0.35 -12.38 -7.65
N ARG A 111 -0.36 -11.32 -8.47
CA ARG A 111 0.08 -9.97 -8.06
C ARG A 111 -0.82 -9.37 -7.00
N LEU A 112 -2.13 -9.59 -7.10
CA LEU A 112 -3.09 -9.19 -6.08
C LEU A 112 -2.86 -9.98 -4.78
N GLY A 113 -2.56 -11.28 -4.88
CA GLY A 113 -2.20 -12.12 -3.74
C GLY A 113 -0.93 -11.64 -3.03
N GLU A 114 0.10 -11.24 -3.76
CA GLU A 114 1.30 -10.60 -3.20
C GLU A 114 0.95 -9.31 -2.45
N PHE A 115 0.10 -8.46 -3.02
CA PHE A 115 -0.39 -7.27 -2.33
C PHE A 115 -1.11 -7.62 -1.02
N VAL A 116 -2.03 -8.59 -1.04
CA VAL A 116 -2.77 -9.02 0.15
C VAL A 116 -1.83 -9.56 1.21
N ALA A 117 -0.84 -10.36 0.84
CA ALA A 117 0.17 -10.88 1.77
C ALA A 117 0.98 -9.75 2.41
N LEU A 118 1.41 -8.74 1.64
CA LEU A 118 2.11 -7.57 2.17
C LEU A 118 1.21 -6.70 3.05
N TYR A 119 -0.08 -6.59 2.73
CA TYR A 119 -1.05 -5.88 3.56
C TYR A 119 -1.24 -6.59 4.92
N ILE A 120 -1.34 -7.91 4.93
CA ILE A 120 -1.40 -8.71 6.17
C ILE A 120 -0.11 -8.52 6.98
N ALA A 121 1.06 -8.53 6.33
CA ALA A 121 2.33 -8.23 6.99
C ALA A 121 2.34 -6.82 7.62
N ALA A 122 1.75 -5.82 6.95
CA ALA A 122 1.59 -4.48 7.50
C ALA A 122 0.74 -4.46 8.79
N GLN A 123 -0.32 -5.28 8.85
CA GLN A 123 -1.09 -5.48 10.08
C GLN A 123 -0.24 -6.11 11.19
N GLY A 124 0.60 -7.09 10.84
CA GLY A 124 1.57 -7.69 11.75
C GLY A 124 2.57 -6.69 12.33
N VAL A 125 3.07 -5.77 11.50
CA VAL A 125 3.93 -4.64 11.97
C VAL A 125 3.17 -3.76 12.95
N GLY A 126 1.91 -3.42 12.66
CA GLY A 126 1.06 -2.68 13.59
C GLY A 126 0.90 -3.41 14.94
N GLY A 127 0.67 -4.72 14.90
CA GLY A 127 0.59 -5.55 16.12
C GLY A 127 1.90 -5.56 16.92
N LEU A 128 3.04 -5.68 16.23
CA LEU A 128 4.36 -5.64 16.85
C LEU A 128 4.64 -4.28 17.52
N ILE A 129 4.32 -3.17 16.86
CA ILE A 129 4.49 -1.84 17.44
C ILE A 129 3.57 -1.66 18.64
N ALA A 130 2.32 -2.11 18.58
CA ALA A 130 1.41 -2.04 19.72
C ALA A 130 1.87 -2.89 20.92
N TRP A 131 2.61 -3.98 20.66
CA TRP A 131 3.21 -4.80 21.70
C TRP A 131 4.43 -4.12 22.34
N LEU A 132 5.27 -3.46 21.55
CA LEU A 132 6.46 -2.74 22.02
C LEU A 132 6.13 -1.39 22.68
N LEU A 133 5.09 -0.71 22.18
CA LEU A 133 4.61 0.59 22.61
C LEU A 133 3.11 0.49 22.94
N PRO A 134 2.75 -0.03 24.12
CA PRO A 134 1.36 -0.11 24.53
C PRO A 134 0.72 1.28 24.53
N HIS A 135 -0.40 1.40 23.83
CA HIS A 135 -1.13 2.67 23.68
C HIS A 135 -2.52 2.63 24.31
N VAL A 136 -2.87 1.56 25.00
CA VAL A 136 -4.13 1.42 25.73
C VAL A 136 -3.83 0.97 27.15
N ALA A 137 -4.36 1.70 28.12
CA ALA A 137 -4.32 1.36 29.53
C ALA A 137 -5.72 1.44 30.15
N ASP A 138 -5.94 0.71 31.24
CA ASP A 138 -7.16 0.83 32.03
C ASP A 138 -7.24 2.22 32.66
N ASN A 139 -8.44 2.81 32.67
CA ASN A 139 -8.65 4.09 33.33
C ASN A 139 -8.99 3.87 34.81
N PRO A 140 -8.11 4.22 35.77
CA PRO A 140 -8.40 4.04 37.20
C PRO A 140 -9.61 4.87 37.66
N ALA A 141 -9.93 5.97 36.98
CA ALA A 141 -11.10 6.79 37.30
C ALA A 141 -12.43 6.06 37.01
N HIS A 142 -12.44 5.10 36.09
CA HIS A 142 -13.65 4.34 35.74
C HIS A 142 -14.15 3.47 36.91
N ALA A 143 -13.26 3.05 37.80
CA ALA A 143 -13.63 2.30 39.01
C ALA A 143 -14.42 3.15 40.02
N ALA A 144 -14.21 4.47 40.02
CA ALA A 144 -14.89 5.40 40.91
C ALA A 144 -16.07 6.13 40.23
N ASP A 145 -16.03 6.27 38.90
CA ASP A 145 -17.06 6.89 38.08
C ASP A 145 -17.32 6.04 36.82
N PRO A 146 -18.42 5.26 36.79
CA PRO A 146 -18.79 4.43 35.64
C PRO A 146 -19.09 5.22 34.36
N THR A 147 -19.27 6.54 34.45
CA THR A 147 -19.49 7.40 33.27
C THR A 147 -18.19 7.84 32.58
N ALA A 148 -17.05 7.72 33.26
CA ALA A 148 -15.74 7.93 32.65
C ALA A 148 -15.42 6.81 31.63
N SER A 149 -14.62 7.10 30.59
CA SER A 149 -14.14 6.05 29.67
C SER A 149 -13.39 4.95 30.41
N ALA A 150 -13.65 3.68 30.10
CA ALA A 150 -12.92 2.54 30.67
C ALA A 150 -11.43 2.49 30.26
N TRP A 151 -11.07 3.18 29.17
CA TRP A 151 -9.74 3.11 28.57
C TRP A 151 -9.10 4.49 28.43
N ILE A 152 -7.79 4.56 28.68
CA ILE A 152 -6.92 5.69 28.35
C ILE A 152 -6.12 5.32 27.10
N ILE A 153 -6.05 6.26 26.15
CA ILE A 153 -5.28 6.08 24.91
C ILE A 153 -4.06 6.99 24.93
N ASP A 154 -2.88 6.38 24.88
CA ASP A 154 -1.63 7.11 24.61
C ASP A 154 -1.58 7.41 23.11
N TYR A 155 -1.94 8.64 22.76
CA TYR A 155 -2.03 9.05 21.37
C TYR A 155 -0.68 9.01 20.63
N PRO A 156 0.46 9.45 21.21
CA PRO A 156 1.77 9.26 20.58
C PRO A 156 2.10 7.81 20.19
N ASN A 157 1.92 6.85 21.10
CA ASN A 157 2.18 5.43 20.81
C ASN A 157 1.20 4.89 19.75
N TYR A 158 -0.06 5.29 19.83
CA TYR A 158 -1.07 4.95 18.83
C TYR A 158 -0.71 5.51 17.44
N ALA A 159 -0.26 6.76 17.37
CA ALA A 159 0.14 7.42 16.13
C ALA A 159 1.38 6.76 15.52
N ALA A 160 2.33 6.31 16.34
CA ALA A 160 3.49 5.53 15.88
C ALA A 160 3.07 4.21 15.23
N GLN A 161 2.12 3.48 15.85
CA GLN A 161 1.53 2.28 15.26
C GLN A 161 0.86 2.58 13.90
N ALA A 162 -0.02 3.59 13.87
CA ALA A 162 -0.74 3.98 12.66
C ALA A 162 0.20 4.40 11.52
N GLY A 163 1.24 5.17 11.84
CA GLY A 163 2.26 5.61 10.89
C GLY A 163 3.07 4.44 10.31
N ALA A 164 3.48 3.47 11.15
CA ALA A 164 4.19 2.29 10.68
C ALA A 164 3.34 1.46 9.72
N MET A 165 2.07 1.22 10.05
CA MET A 165 1.11 0.53 9.18
C MET A 165 0.94 1.27 7.86
N TYR A 166 0.77 2.60 7.90
CA TYR A 166 0.62 3.44 6.72
C TYR A 166 1.79 3.32 5.75
N VAL A 167 3.03 3.39 6.27
CA VAL A 167 4.27 3.24 5.49
C VAL A 167 4.30 1.87 4.80
N CYS A 168 3.98 0.79 5.52
CA CYS A 168 3.96 -0.56 4.97
C CYS A 168 2.87 -0.74 3.89
N ILE A 169 1.67 -0.17 4.09
CA ILE A 169 0.58 -0.21 3.10
C ILE A 169 1.00 0.54 1.82
N CYS A 170 1.59 1.72 1.95
CA CYS A 170 2.10 2.48 0.80
C CYS A 170 3.19 1.70 0.05
N PHE A 171 4.07 1.00 0.77
CA PHE A 171 5.06 0.12 0.15
C PHE A 171 4.41 -1.03 -0.62
N ALA A 172 3.39 -1.69 -0.03
CA ALA A 172 2.66 -2.77 -0.69
C ALA A 172 1.98 -2.30 -2.00
N LEU A 173 1.39 -1.10 -1.99
CA LEU A 173 0.78 -0.49 -3.19
C LEU A 173 1.83 -0.20 -4.28
N ALA A 174 2.98 0.36 -3.89
CA ALA A 174 4.06 0.65 -4.81
C ALA A 174 4.67 -0.62 -5.40
N TRP A 175 4.85 -1.66 -4.57
CA TRP A 175 5.27 -2.99 -5.00
C TRP A 175 4.27 -3.56 -6.02
N TYR A 176 2.98 -3.56 -5.70
CA TYR A 176 1.94 -4.03 -6.60
C TYR A 176 1.96 -3.32 -7.97
N ALA A 177 2.00 -1.98 -7.98
CA ALA A 177 2.02 -1.19 -9.21
C ALA A 177 3.28 -1.47 -10.06
N THR A 178 4.45 -1.56 -9.43
CA THR A 178 5.71 -1.83 -10.14
C THR A 178 5.80 -3.27 -10.67
N ARG A 179 5.22 -4.25 -9.97
CA ARG A 179 5.11 -5.62 -10.49
C ARG A 179 4.17 -5.70 -11.70
N LEU A 180 3.02 -5.02 -11.66
CA LEU A 180 2.12 -4.91 -12.81
C LEU A 180 2.78 -4.21 -14.00
N ARG A 181 3.57 -3.17 -13.75
CA ARG A 181 4.40 -2.51 -14.76
C ARG A 181 5.33 -3.50 -15.43
N ALA A 182 6.08 -4.28 -14.64
CA ALA A 182 7.02 -5.28 -15.16
C ALA A 182 6.34 -6.40 -15.97
N ASP A 183 5.16 -6.85 -15.54
CA ASP A 183 4.38 -7.86 -16.27
C ASP A 183 3.82 -7.30 -17.59
N SER A 184 3.40 -6.02 -17.61
CA SER A 184 2.90 -5.36 -18.83
C SER A 184 3.96 -5.24 -19.94
N GLY A 185 5.21 -4.99 -19.56
CA GLY A 185 6.33 -4.88 -20.49
C GLY A 185 6.86 -6.24 -20.97
N ARG A 186 6.67 -7.31 -20.19
CA ARG A 186 6.92 -8.69 -20.63
C ARG A 186 5.90 -9.14 -21.67
N ALA A 187 4.62 -8.87 -21.43
CA ALA A 187 3.55 -9.19 -22.39
C ALA A 187 3.74 -8.49 -23.75
N GLN A 188 4.34 -7.29 -23.79
CA GLN A 188 4.62 -6.61 -25.06
C GLN A 188 5.78 -7.24 -25.84
N ARG A 189 6.77 -7.84 -25.17
CA ARG A 189 7.94 -8.45 -25.84
C ARG A 189 7.67 -9.84 -26.40
N SER A 190 6.55 -10.45 -26.02
CA SER A 190 6.14 -11.78 -26.49
C SER A 190 5.22 -11.74 -27.72
N CYS A 191 4.87 -10.54 -28.19
CA CYS A 191 4.16 -10.29 -29.44
C CYS A 191 5.11 -9.67 -30.46
#